data_AF-A0A0Q4JD63-F1
#
_entry.id   AF-A0A0Q4JD63-F1
#
_cell.length_a   1.000
_cell.length_b   1.000
_cell.length_c   1.000
_cell.angle_alpha   90.00
_cell.angle_beta   90.00
_cell.angle_gamma   90.00
#
_symmetry.space_group_name_H-M   'P 1'
#
loop_
_entity.id
_entity.type
_entity.pdbx_description
1 polymer ?
#
loop_
_entity_poly.entity_id
_entity_poly.type
_entity_poly.pdbx_seq_one_letter_code
_entity_poly.pdbx_strand_id
1 'polypeptide(L)'
;MAIDWSLLQTPNVGGMLQAGIQQGREQRRQVESENALAAYAQNPGDPNAENALVAYMPQLGLRVRDQRIAQERTTQIGQIAQQAAGGDKAAQQQLWGLDPEMASRFDGVQRKKMDEEMGAIGQAAYRISLLPPDQRPQAWDSAVEGLSQRFPEMAQYRGRYSEQSLNAVLDQTGMSKGVVEARQPKYTSVPQGGYLEDVNPYSRGGSPVATGPASATSVAPATPASGAIDFLRQNPNLAAEFDQKYGAGSAARVLGGPAPGAPATFP
;
A
#
# COMPACT_ATOMS: atom_id res chain seq x y z
N MET A 1 -25.66 -73.45 -7.83
CA MET A 1 -25.21 -72.97 -6.50
C MET A 1 -23.78 -72.49 -6.65
N ALA A 2 -23.59 -71.19 -6.80
CA ALA A 2 -22.26 -70.60 -6.86
C ALA A 2 -21.77 -70.41 -5.41
N ILE A 3 -20.60 -70.95 -5.11
CA ILE A 3 -19.94 -70.75 -3.82
C ILE A 3 -19.44 -69.30 -3.80
N ASP A 4 -19.97 -68.51 -2.87
CA ASP A 4 -19.56 -67.13 -2.66
C ASP A 4 -18.21 -67.11 -1.92
N TRP A 5 -17.14 -66.89 -2.69
CA TRP A 5 -15.77 -66.80 -2.19
C TRP A 5 -15.46 -65.47 -1.47
N SER A 6 -16.43 -64.54 -1.35
CA SER A 6 -16.23 -63.27 -0.62
C SER A 6 -16.03 -63.45 0.89
N LEU A 7 -16.42 -64.61 1.45
CA LEU A 7 -16.23 -64.97 2.87
C LEU A 7 -14.77 -65.23 3.28
N LEU A 8 -13.83 -65.27 2.33
CA LEU A 8 -12.40 -65.43 2.61
C LEU A 8 -11.61 -64.11 2.52
N GLN A 9 -12.28 -62.96 2.36
CA GLN A 9 -11.61 -61.67 2.52
C GLN A 9 -11.32 -61.46 4.01
N THR A 10 -10.08 -61.76 4.41
CA THR A 10 -9.59 -61.46 5.77
C THR A 10 -9.84 -59.97 6.06
N PRO A 11 -10.53 -59.63 7.16
CA PRO A 11 -10.81 -58.24 7.49
C PRO A 11 -9.51 -57.45 7.50
N ASN A 12 -9.50 -56.29 6.82
CA ASN A 12 -8.34 -55.41 6.74
C ASN A 12 -8.14 -54.70 8.10
N VAL A 13 -7.62 -55.45 9.07
CA VAL A 13 -7.37 -54.97 10.45
C VAL A 13 -6.43 -53.76 10.45
N GLY A 14 -5.49 -53.68 9.50
CA GLY A 14 -4.60 -52.53 9.32
C GLY A 14 -5.34 -51.25 8.95
N GLY A 15 -6.29 -51.34 8.02
CA GLY A 15 -7.15 -50.21 7.62
C GLY A 15 -8.05 -49.72 8.76
N MET A 16 -8.64 -50.63 9.54
CA MET A 16 -9.47 -50.29 10.70
C MET A 16 -8.66 -49.59 11.81
N LEU A 17 -7.44 -50.05 12.09
CA LEU A 17 -6.57 -49.39 13.07
C LEU A 17 -6.19 -47.97 12.62
N GLN A 18 -5.84 -47.78 11.34
CA GLN A 18 -5.49 -46.47 10.81
C GLN A 18 -6.68 -45.50 10.86
N ALA A 19 -7.88 -45.97 10.49
CA ALA A 19 -9.11 -45.18 10.60
C ALA A 19 -9.43 -44.80 12.06
N GLY A 20 -9.28 -45.74 13.00
CA GLY A 20 -9.47 -45.47 14.44
C GLY A 20 -8.48 -44.44 14.99
N ILE A 21 -7.21 -44.48 14.56
CA ILE A 21 -6.22 -43.47 14.97
C ILE A 21 -6.58 -42.09 14.41
N GLN A 22 -7.04 -42.00 13.16
CA GLN A 22 -7.49 -40.73 12.58
C GLN A 22 -8.70 -40.17 13.33
N GLN A 23 -9.72 -41.01 13.56
CA GLN A 23 -10.92 -40.63 14.32
C GLN A 23 -10.56 -40.18 15.75
N GLY A 24 -9.66 -40.89 16.44
CA GLY A 24 -9.23 -40.51 17.78
C GLY A 24 -8.40 -39.21 17.82
N ARG A 25 -7.69 -38.87 16.74
CA ARG A 25 -7.01 -37.56 16.60
C ARG A 25 -8.00 -36.44 16.35
N GLU A 26 -9.10 -36.70 15.65
CA GLU A 26 -10.16 -35.71 15.42
C GLU A 26 -10.95 -35.44 16.70
N GLN A 27 -11.35 -36.48 17.43
CA GLN A 27 -12.05 -36.33 18.70
C GLN A 27 -11.22 -35.56 19.73
N ARG A 28 -9.91 -35.86 19.85
CA ARG A 28 -9.03 -35.09 20.75
C ARG A 28 -8.92 -33.63 20.35
N ARG A 29 -8.78 -33.34 19.05
CA ARG A 29 -8.76 -31.95 18.57
C ARG A 29 -10.06 -31.20 18.87
N GLN A 30 -11.21 -31.87 18.77
CA GLN A 30 -12.50 -31.28 19.14
C GLN A 30 -12.53 -30.94 20.63
N VAL A 31 -12.20 -31.88 21.51
CA VAL A 31 -12.18 -31.65 22.96
C VAL A 31 -11.16 -30.58 23.35
N GLU A 32 -9.97 -30.57 22.75
CA GLU A 32 -8.95 -29.54 22.99
C GLU A 32 -9.43 -28.16 22.54
N SER A 33 -10.12 -28.07 21.40
CA SER A 33 -10.71 -26.82 20.92
C SER A 33 -11.83 -26.31 21.82
N GLU A 34 -12.69 -27.20 22.31
CA GLU A 34 -13.75 -26.85 23.27
C GLU A 34 -13.17 -26.38 24.60
N ASN A 35 -12.16 -27.07 25.11
CA ASN A 35 -11.46 -26.69 26.34
C ASN A 35 -10.74 -25.34 26.19
N ALA A 36 -10.09 -25.09 25.05
CA ALA A 36 -9.43 -23.82 24.77
C ALA A 36 -10.45 -22.66 24.70
N LEU A 37 -11.60 -22.89 24.04
CA LEU A 37 -12.68 -21.91 23.98
C LEU A 37 -13.29 -21.65 25.36
N ALA A 38 -13.52 -22.69 26.16
CA ALA A 38 -14.03 -22.57 27.52
C ALA A 38 -13.05 -21.80 28.44
N ALA A 39 -11.75 -22.08 28.34
CA ALA A 39 -10.72 -21.35 29.08
C ALA A 39 -10.70 -19.86 28.71
N TYR A 40 -10.80 -19.56 27.40
CA TYR A 40 -10.87 -18.17 26.93
C TYR A 40 -12.17 -17.47 27.37
N ALA A 41 -13.30 -18.17 27.34
CA ALA A 41 -14.59 -17.61 27.79
C ALA A 41 -14.59 -17.30 29.30
N GLN A 42 -13.88 -18.09 30.11
CA GLN A 42 -13.73 -17.83 31.54
C GLN A 42 -12.81 -16.64 31.81
N ASN A 43 -11.69 -16.54 31.08
CA ASN A 43 -10.68 -15.50 31.28
C ASN A 43 -10.18 -14.94 29.93
N PRO A 44 -10.93 -14.03 29.30
CA PRO A 44 -10.58 -13.49 27.98
C PRO A 44 -9.30 -12.64 27.99
N GLY A 45 -8.82 -12.22 29.16
CA GLY A 45 -7.56 -11.49 29.33
C GLY A 45 -6.33 -12.38 29.54
N ASP A 46 -6.48 -13.69 29.71
CA ASP A 46 -5.36 -14.61 29.98
C ASP A 46 -4.57 -14.91 28.69
N PRO A 47 -3.27 -14.55 28.61
CA PRO A 47 -2.43 -14.86 27.45
C PRO A 47 -2.36 -16.35 27.13
N ASN A 48 -2.46 -17.24 28.13
CA ASN A 48 -2.41 -18.68 27.91
C ASN A 48 -3.65 -19.21 27.20
N ALA A 49 -4.83 -18.68 27.56
CA ALA A 49 -6.09 -19.04 26.93
C ALA A 49 -6.13 -18.56 25.47
N GLU A 50 -5.63 -17.36 25.20
CA GLU A 50 -5.50 -16.83 23.83
C GLU A 50 -4.53 -17.68 22.99
N ASN A 51 -3.37 -18.04 23.54
CA ASN A 51 -2.40 -18.92 22.85
C ASN A 51 -2.98 -20.30 22.54
N ALA A 52 -3.73 -20.89 23.48
CA ALA A 52 -4.44 -22.15 23.25
C ALA A 52 -5.49 -22.01 22.13
N LEU A 53 -6.24 -20.90 22.12
CA LEU A 53 -7.22 -20.62 21.07
C LEU A 53 -6.57 -20.50 19.69
N VAL A 54 -5.40 -19.84 19.57
CA VAL A 54 -4.67 -19.75 18.30
C VAL A 54 -4.13 -21.11 17.86
N ALA A 55 -3.66 -21.94 18.80
CA ALA A 55 -3.11 -23.26 18.48
C ALA A 55 -4.16 -24.25 17.95
N TYR A 56 -5.35 -24.26 18.55
CA TYR A 56 -6.42 -25.21 18.19
C TYR A 56 -7.46 -24.62 17.22
N MET A 57 -7.66 -23.31 17.24
CA MET A 57 -8.65 -22.58 16.44
C MET A 57 -8.06 -21.29 15.83
N PRO A 58 -7.08 -21.39 14.90
CA PRO A 58 -6.28 -20.24 14.45
C PRO A 58 -7.11 -19.10 13.87
N GLN A 59 -8.18 -19.41 13.12
CA GLN A 59 -9.06 -18.38 12.55
C GLN A 59 -9.79 -17.56 13.62
N LEU A 60 -10.24 -18.22 14.69
CA LEU A 60 -10.92 -17.54 15.79
C LEU A 60 -9.91 -16.77 16.65
N GLY A 61 -8.75 -17.37 16.94
CA GLY A 61 -7.67 -16.71 17.66
C GLY A 61 -7.19 -15.42 16.99
N LEU A 62 -6.99 -15.43 15.66
CA LEU A 62 -6.63 -14.22 14.92
C LEU A 62 -7.72 -13.14 15.04
N ARG A 63 -8.99 -13.49 14.87
CA ARG A 63 -10.11 -12.54 15.00
C ARG A 63 -10.18 -11.93 16.40
N VAL A 64 -10.01 -12.75 17.43
CA VAL A 64 -10.00 -12.31 18.84
C VAL A 64 -8.84 -11.33 19.07
N ARG A 65 -7.64 -11.66 18.59
CA ARG A 65 -6.46 -10.80 18.72
C ARG A 65 -6.65 -9.46 18.02
N ASP A 66 -7.18 -9.46 16.80
CA ASP A 66 -7.48 -8.23 16.06
C ASP A 66 -8.51 -7.37 16.80
N GLN A 67 -9.55 -7.99 17.35
CA GLN A 67 -10.56 -7.29 18.13
C GLN A 67 -9.96 -6.66 19.40
N ARG A 68 -9.05 -7.36 20.08
CA ARG A 68 -8.36 -6.84 21.26
C ARG A 68 -7.43 -5.68 20.90
N ILE A 69 -6.63 -5.80 19.85
CA ILE A 69 -5.79 -4.70 19.35
C ILE A 69 -6.65 -3.48 19.00
N ALA A 70 -7.81 -3.68 18.38
CA ALA A 70 -8.74 -2.60 18.07
C ALA A 70 -9.34 -1.95 19.33
N GLN A 71 -9.69 -2.74 20.36
CA GLN A 71 -10.16 -2.21 21.64
C GLN A 71 -9.07 -1.41 22.36
N GLU A 72 -7.87 -1.96 22.48
CA GLU A 72 -6.72 -1.30 23.10
C GLU A 72 -6.39 0.01 22.38
N ARG A 73 -6.41 0.02 21.04
CA ARG A 73 -6.26 1.24 20.24
C ARG A 73 -7.35 2.26 20.55
N THR A 74 -8.62 1.85 20.60
CA THR A 74 -9.73 2.76 20.91
C THR A 74 -9.56 3.39 22.31
N THR A 75 -9.16 2.59 23.30
CA THR A 75 -8.90 3.10 24.66
C THR A 75 -7.72 4.06 24.69
N GLN A 76 -6.62 3.73 24.01
CA GLN A 76 -5.46 4.61 23.89
C GLN A 76 -5.82 5.93 23.21
N ILE A 77 -6.55 5.88 22.09
CA ILE A 77 -7.03 7.07 21.37
C ILE A 77 -7.91 7.93 22.27
N GLY A 78 -8.80 7.32 23.07
CA GLY A 78 -9.62 8.05 24.04
C GLY A 78 -8.80 8.78 25.11
N GLN A 79 -7.75 8.15 25.64
CA GLN A 79 -6.85 8.78 26.61
C GLN A 79 -6.05 9.93 25.98
N ILE A 80 -5.51 9.72 24.78
CA ILE A 80 -4.80 10.75 24.01
C ILE A 80 -5.75 11.91 23.71
N ALA A 81 -7.00 11.64 23.32
CA ALA A 81 -8.00 12.68 23.05
C ALA A 81 -8.32 13.50 24.31
N GLN A 82 -8.43 12.86 25.48
CA GLN A 82 -8.65 13.56 26.75
C GLN A 82 -7.45 14.45 27.13
N GLN A 83 -6.22 13.96 26.98
CA GLN A 83 -5.01 14.75 27.20
C GLN A 83 -4.91 15.92 26.21
N ALA A 84 -5.23 15.67 24.93
CA ALA A 84 -5.26 16.68 23.88
C ALA A 84 -6.28 17.79 24.17
N ALA A 85 -7.48 17.42 24.66
CA ALA A 85 -8.50 18.36 25.11
C ALA A 85 -8.06 19.18 26.33
N GLY A 86 -7.20 18.61 27.19
CA GLY A 86 -6.53 19.31 28.29
C GLY A 86 -5.43 20.28 27.87
N GLY A 87 -5.14 20.40 26.56
CA GLY A 87 -4.11 21.28 26.02
C GLY A 87 -2.71 20.64 25.94
N ASP A 88 -2.59 19.33 26.14
CA ASP A 88 -1.33 18.61 25.94
C ASP A 88 -0.99 18.56 24.44
N LYS A 89 0.06 19.30 24.05
CA LYS A 89 0.53 19.37 22.66
C LYS A 89 1.03 18.03 22.13
N ALA A 90 1.68 17.20 22.96
CA ALA A 90 2.18 15.91 22.50
C ALA A 90 1.02 14.96 22.19
N ALA A 91 -0.02 14.97 23.03
CA ALA A 91 -1.23 14.22 22.78
C ALA A 91 -1.98 14.72 21.53
N GLN A 92 -2.04 16.04 21.30
CA GLN A 92 -2.61 16.60 20.06
C GLN A 92 -1.89 16.10 18.81
N GLN A 93 -0.55 16.07 18.84
CA GLN A 93 0.26 15.55 17.73
C GLN A 93 0.02 14.05 17.50
N GLN A 94 -0.08 13.25 18.57
CA GLN A 94 -0.37 11.81 18.47
C GLN A 94 -1.78 11.55 17.91
N LEU A 95 -2.79 12.31 18.36
CA LEU A 95 -4.17 12.14 17.91
C LEU A 95 -4.30 12.35 16.41
N TRP A 96 -3.55 13.30 15.85
CA TRP A 96 -3.57 13.63 14.43
C TRP A 96 -3.07 12.48 13.54
N GLY A 97 -2.05 11.75 14.00
CA GLY A 97 -1.52 10.58 13.28
C GLY A 97 -2.42 9.34 13.39
N LEU A 98 -3.26 9.27 14.43
CA LEU A 98 -4.12 8.11 14.70
C LEU A 98 -5.52 8.24 14.10
N ASP A 99 -6.11 9.44 14.17
CA ASP A 99 -7.49 9.68 13.77
C ASP A 99 -7.66 11.09 13.14
N PRO A 100 -7.57 11.19 11.80
CA PRO A 100 -7.77 12.45 11.08
C PRO A 100 -9.17 13.03 11.25
N GLU A 101 -10.17 12.18 11.54
CA GLU A 101 -11.56 12.63 11.72
C GLU A 101 -11.72 13.33 13.07
N MET A 102 -11.12 12.81 14.14
CA MET A 102 -11.10 13.53 15.41
C MET A 102 -10.31 14.84 15.35
N ALA A 103 -9.24 14.89 14.56
CA ALA A 103 -8.53 16.13 14.30
C ALA A 103 -9.40 17.21 13.63
N SER A 104 -10.40 16.82 12.85
CA SER A 104 -11.35 17.76 12.23
C SER A 104 -12.22 18.51 13.26
N ARG A 105 -12.28 18.01 14.51
CA ARG A 105 -13.04 18.64 15.61
C ARG A 105 -12.27 19.77 16.29
N PHE A 106 -10.97 19.92 16.04
CA PHE A 106 -10.22 21.07 16.52
C PHE A 106 -10.74 22.37 15.86
N ASP A 107 -10.61 23.49 16.58
CA ASP A 107 -10.98 24.80 16.07
C ASP A 107 -10.22 25.11 14.76
N GLY A 108 -10.86 25.84 13.85
CA GLY A 108 -10.29 26.13 12.51
C GLY A 108 -8.94 26.84 12.58
N VAL A 109 -8.73 27.66 13.62
CA VAL A 109 -7.45 28.34 13.86
C VAL A 109 -6.34 27.36 14.23
N GLN A 110 -6.63 26.36 15.08
CA GLN A 110 -5.67 25.34 15.48
C GLN A 110 -5.30 24.43 14.32
N ARG A 111 -6.30 23.99 13.54
CA ARG A 111 -6.08 23.21 12.31
C ARG A 111 -5.18 23.95 11.33
N LYS A 112 -5.49 25.21 11.04
CA LYS A 112 -4.67 26.01 10.13
C LYS A 112 -3.22 26.14 10.60
N LYS A 113 -3.01 26.36 11.90
CA LYS A 113 -1.66 26.44 12.46
C LYS A 113 -0.90 25.12 12.31
N MET A 114 -1.56 23.99 12.57
CA MET A 114 -0.98 22.66 12.37
C MET A 114 -0.71 22.35 10.90
N ASP A 115 -1.63 22.69 9.99
CA ASP A 115 -1.43 22.49 8.55
C ASP A 115 -0.23 23.30 8.05
N GLU A 116 -0.08 24.54 8.53
CA GLU A 116 1.09 25.38 8.24
C GLU A 116 2.38 24.78 8.81
N GLU A 117 2.34 24.24 10.02
CA GLU A 117 3.46 23.56 10.67
C GLU A 117 3.87 22.30 9.89
N MET A 118 2.92 21.39 9.67
CA MET A 118 3.11 20.14 8.91
C MET A 118 3.57 20.40 7.48
N GLY A 119 3.01 21.41 6.82
CA GLY A 119 3.48 21.84 5.50
C GLY A 119 4.93 22.29 5.51
N ALA A 120 5.34 23.09 6.50
CA ALA A 120 6.72 23.57 6.62
C ALA A 120 7.71 22.42 6.91
N ILE A 121 7.36 21.51 7.82
CA ILE A 121 8.15 20.32 8.14
C ILE A 121 8.25 19.41 6.90
N GLY A 122 7.13 19.12 6.24
CA GLY A 122 7.07 18.27 5.07
C GLY A 122 7.94 18.80 3.92
N GLN A 123 7.86 20.09 3.62
CA GLN A 123 8.71 20.71 2.60
C GLN A 123 10.21 20.65 2.95
N ALA A 124 10.56 20.76 4.24
CA ALA A 124 11.94 20.62 4.67
C ALA A 124 12.42 19.17 4.53
N ALA A 125 11.62 18.20 5.01
CA ALA A 125 11.89 16.78 4.87
C ALA A 125 12.03 16.36 3.39
N TYR A 126 11.16 16.85 2.52
CA TYR A 126 11.25 16.64 1.08
C TYR A 126 12.60 17.12 0.53
N ARG A 127 13.00 18.36 0.82
CA ARG A 127 14.29 18.90 0.40
C ARG A 127 15.48 18.08 0.91
N ILE A 128 15.46 17.70 2.19
CA ILE A 128 16.50 16.86 2.80
C ILE A 128 16.58 15.50 2.11
N SER A 129 15.44 14.89 1.77
CA SER A 129 15.40 13.58 1.12
C SER A 129 16.03 13.54 -0.27
N LEU A 130 16.13 14.70 -0.95
CA LEU A 130 16.78 14.83 -2.25
C LEU A 130 18.31 14.95 -2.15
N LEU A 131 18.84 15.23 -0.96
CA LEU A 131 20.28 15.34 -0.73
C LEU A 131 20.95 13.96 -0.66
N PRO A 132 22.27 13.88 -0.94
CA PRO A 132 23.07 12.70 -0.67
C PRO A 132 22.97 12.29 0.82
N PRO A 133 22.94 10.98 1.15
CA PRO A 133 22.76 10.50 2.52
C PRO A 133 23.69 11.15 3.55
N ASP A 134 24.95 11.40 3.18
CA ASP A 134 25.97 11.97 4.07
C ASP A 134 25.69 13.44 4.47
N GLN A 135 24.87 14.16 3.68
CA GLN A 135 24.52 15.56 3.93
C GLN A 135 23.18 15.72 4.68
N ARG A 136 22.36 14.65 4.72
CA ARG A 136 21.02 14.70 5.32
C ARG A 136 21.01 15.04 6.81
N PRO A 137 21.90 14.50 7.66
CA PRO A 137 21.90 14.84 9.08
C PRO A 137 22.12 16.34 9.34
N GLN A 138 23.08 16.95 8.64
CA GLN A 138 23.36 18.39 8.78
C GLN A 138 22.21 19.26 8.24
N ALA A 139 21.64 18.87 7.10
CA ALA A 139 20.49 19.56 6.52
C ALA A 139 19.24 19.45 7.42
N TRP A 140 19.05 18.30 8.08
CA TRP A 140 18.03 18.09 9.09
C TRP A 140 18.18 19.04 10.27
N ASP A 141 19.36 19.12 10.86
CA ASP A 141 19.61 20.02 12.00
C ASP A 141 19.40 21.49 11.63
N SER A 142 19.78 21.87 10.40
CA SER A 142 19.58 23.22 9.88
C SER A 142 18.09 23.54 9.64
N ALA A 143 17.34 22.57 9.13
CA ALA A 143 15.89 22.69 8.98
C ALA A 143 15.18 22.78 10.33
N VAL A 144 15.57 21.94 11.30
CA VAL A 144 15.05 21.97 12.66
C VAL A 144 15.37 23.31 13.33
N GLU A 145 16.58 23.85 13.15
CA GLU A 145 16.95 25.18 13.64
C GLU A 145 16.04 26.27 13.07
N GLY A 146 15.86 26.33 11.76
CA GLY A 146 14.99 27.32 11.12
C GLY A 146 13.53 27.18 11.55
N LEU A 147 13.02 25.95 11.63
CA LEU A 147 11.66 25.68 12.08
C LEU A 147 11.47 26.00 13.56
N SER A 148 12.48 25.78 14.40
CA SER A 148 12.39 26.03 15.85
C SER A 148 12.15 27.50 16.22
N GLN A 149 12.52 28.44 15.33
CA GLN A 149 12.22 29.86 15.51
C GLN A 149 10.71 30.16 15.46
N ARG A 150 9.95 29.37 14.69
CA ARG A 150 8.49 29.50 14.53
C ARG A 150 7.72 28.46 15.35
N PHE A 151 8.31 27.29 15.55
CA PHE A 151 7.75 26.10 16.19
C PHE A 151 8.74 25.60 17.26
N PRO A 152 8.78 26.21 18.46
CA PRO A 152 9.79 25.92 19.48
C PRO A 152 9.91 24.44 19.86
N GLU A 153 8.80 23.69 19.78
CA GLU A 153 8.76 22.23 19.94
C GLU A 153 9.70 21.45 19.00
N MET A 154 10.12 22.02 17.87
CA MET A 154 11.05 21.36 16.95
C MET A 154 12.46 21.21 17.52
N ALA A 155 12.85 22.08 18.45
CA ALA A 155 14.20 22.09 19.00
C ALA A 155 14.62 20.74 19.62
N GLN A 156 13.65 19.95 20.11
CA GLN A 156 13.91 18.62 20.70
C GLN A 156 14.41 17.58 19.66
N TYR A 157 14.17 17.81 18.37
CA TYR A 157 14.58 16.90 17.29
C TYR A 157 15.96 17.22 16.72
N ARG A 158 16.63 18.27 17.21
CA ARG A 158 18.00 18.60 16.83
C ARG A 158 18.94 17.47 17.27
N GLY A 159 19.81 17.03 16.37
CA GLY A 159 20.73 15.91 16.57
C GLY A 159 20.05 14.54 16.61
N ARG A 160 18.74 14.45 16.36
CA ARG A 160 17.98 13.18 16.34
C ARG A 160 17.62 12.74 14.93
N TYR A 161 18.48 13.03 13.96
CA TYR A 161 18.27 12.57 12.60
C TYR A 161 18.28 11.05 12.52
N SER A 162 17.28 10.49 11.84
CA SER A 162 17.30 9.12 11.37
C SER A 162 16.56 9.04 10.02
N GLU A 163 16.93 8.08 9.18
CA GLU A 163 16.19 7.82 7.94
C GLU A 163 14.73 7.45 8.23
N GLN A 164 14.46 6.74 9.34
CA GLN A 164 13.11 6.38 9.75
C GLN A 164 12.28 7.62 10.11
N SER A 165 12.83 8.59 10.84
CA SER A 165 12.12 9.83 11.18
C SER A 165 11.87 10.69 9.95
N LEU A 166 12.83 10.76 9.02
CA LEU A 166 12.66 11.48 7.76
C LEU A 166 11.51 10.88 6.94
N ASN A 167 11.48 9.56 6.78
CA ASN A 167 10.44 8.86 6.04
C ASN A 167 9.07 8.98 6.73
N ALA A 168 9.02 8.83 8.06
CA ALA A 168 7.79 8.99 8.83
C ALA A 168 7.16 10.38 8.65
N VAL A 169 7.99 11.44 8.65
CA VAL A 169 7.53 12.81 8.37
C VAL A 169 7.02 12.96 6.94
N LEU A 170 7.70 12.37 5.96
CA LEU A 170 7.26 12.41 4.56
C LEU A 170 5.92 11.70 4.36
N ASP A 171 5.72 10.56 5.02
CA ASP A 171 4.47 9.81 4.97
C ASP A 171 3.34 10.58 5.68
N GLN A 172 3.61 11.11 6.87
CA GLN A 172 2.63 11.88 7.65
C GLN A 172 2.20 13.17 6.94
N THR A 173 3.07 13.76 6.12
CA THR A 173 2.78 14.97 5.33
C THR A 173 2.29 14.67 3.91
N GLY A 174 2.21 13.40 3.52
CA GLY A 174 1.81 12.98 2.17
C GLY A 174 2.82 13.32 1.07
N MET A 175 4.05 13.69 1.42
CA MET A 175 5.11 14.06 0.48
C MET A 175 5.96 12.87 0.00
N SER A 176 5.79 11.69 0.58
CA SER A 176 6.55 10.49 0.18
C SER A 176 6.40 10.16 -1.31
N LYS A 177 5.21 10.37 -1.88
CA LYS A 177 4.98 10.22 -3.33
C LYS A 177 5.92 11.09 -4.16
N GLY A 178 6.09 12.36 -3.78
CA GLY A 178 6.98 13.28 -4.48
C GLY A 178 8.44 12.84 -4.43
N VAL A 179 8.88 12.26 -3.31
CA VAL A 179 10.27 11.75 -3.17
C VAL A 179 10.52 10.57 -4.09
N VAL A 180 9.57 9.65 -4.18
CA VAL A 180 9.65 8.50 -5.09
C VAL A 180 9.71 8.98 -6.54
N GLU A 181 8.83 9.90 -6.93
CA GLU A 181 8.82 10.48 -8.28
C GLU A 181 10.11 11.24 -8.60
N ALA A 182 10.67 11.98 -7.64
CA ALA A 182 11.91 12.73 -7.83
C ALA A 182 13.17 11.84 -7.93
N ARG A 183 13.16 10.67 -7.27
CA ARG A 183 14.28 9.72 -7.30
C ARG A 183 14.23 8.76 -8.47
N GLN A 184 13.05 8.52 -9.05
CA GLN A 184 12.96 7.66 -10.23
C GLN A 184 13.60 8.35 -11.43
N PRO A 185 14.64 7.75 -12.05
CA PRO A 185 15.18 8.29 -13.29
C PRO A 185 14.07 8.22 -14.35
N LYS A 186 13.56 9.39 -14.74
CA LYS A 186 12.48 9.53 -15.74
C LYS A 186 12.81 8.85 -17.07
N TYR A 187 14.10 8.68 -17.36
CA TYR A 187 14.58 8.00 -18.55
C TYR A 187 15.76 7.09 -18.17
N THR A 188 15.63 5.79 -18.44
CA THR A 188 16.77 4.87 -18.46
C THR A 188 17.11 4.61 -19.93
N SER A 189 18.36 4.84 -20.32
CA SER A 189 18.84 4.50 -21.66
C SER A 189 18.94 2.98 -21.79
N VAL A 190 18.12 2.39 -22.66
CA VAL A 190 18.25 0.98 -23.04
C VAL A 190 19.52 0.83 -23.89
N PRO A 191 20.54 0.04 -23.49
CA PRO A 191 21.85 0.02 -24.14
C PRO A 191 21.90 -0.55 -25.57
N GLN A 192 20.79 -0.95 -26.17
CA GLN A 192 20.78 -1.55 -27.49
C GLN A 192 19.58 -1.06 -28.31
N GLY A 193 19.77 0.04 -29.05
CA GLY A 193 18.90 0.39 -30.17
C GLY A 193 17.74 1.37 -29.89
N GLY A 194 17.99 2.46 -29.17
CA GLY A 194 17.52 3.78 -29.65
C GLY A 194 16.08 4.24 -29.37
N TYR A 195 15.42 3.81 -28.30
CA TYR A 195 14.21 4.49 -27.83
C TYR A 195 14.28 4.77 -26.32
N LEU A 196 13.94 6.00 -25.93
CA LEU A 196 13.72 6.37 -24.53
C LEU A 196 12.36 5.82 -24.12
N GLU A 197 12.34 4.68 -23.43
CA GLU A 197 11.11 4.14 -22.85
C GLU A 197 10.86 4.81 -21.49
N ASP A 198 9.66 5.36 -21.29
CA ASP A 198 9.22 5.86 -19.99
C ASP A 198 9.01 4.66 -19.07
N VAL A 199 9.94 4.46 -18.13
CA VAL A 199 9.98 3.31 -17.23
C VAL A 199 9.15 3.53 -15.96
N ASN A 200 8.41 4.63 -15.82
CA ASN A 200 7.67 4.90 -14.58
C ASN A 200 6.58 3.83 -14.34
N PRO A 201 6.76 2.92 -13.37
CA PRO A 201 5.81 1.82 -13.14
C PRO A 201 4.49 2.30 -12.54
N TYR A 202 4.41 3.55 -12.05
CA TYR A 202 3.19 4.10 -11.48
C TYR A 202 2.26 4.77 -12.50
N SER A 203 2.75 5.05 -13.72
CA SER A 203 1.94 5.64 -14.79
C SER A 203 1.01 4.64 -15.47
N ARG A 204 1.25 3.33 -15.26
CA ARG A 204 0.52 2.24 -15.92
C ARG A 204 -0.10 1.38 -14.82
N GLY A 205 -1.39 1.57 -14.55
CA GLY A 205 -2.17 0.77 -13.57
C GLY A 205 -2.36 -0.70 -13.99
N GLY A 206 -1.29 -1.40 -14.33
CA GLY A 206 -1.29 -2.79 -14.78
C GLY A 206 -0.37 -3.65 -13.92
N SER A 207 -0.93 -4.74 -13.40
CA SER A 207 -0.31 -5.77 -12.58
C SER A 207 1.06 -6.26 -13.10
N PRO A 208 1.98 -6.70 -12.23
CA PRO A 208 3.31 -7.18 -12.62
C PRO A 208 3.20 -8.45 -13.49
N VAL A 209 3.64 -8.35 -14.75
CA VAL A 209 3.73 -9.51 -15.66
C VAL A 209 5.15 -10.08 -15.59
N ALA A 210 5.23 -11.38 -15.36
CA ALA A 210 6.45 -12.16 -15.28
C ALA A 210 7.26 -12.12 -16.59
N THR A 211 8.58 -12.02 -16.44
CA THR A 211 9.60 -11.96 -17.49
C THR A 211 9.73 -13.28 -18.25
N GLY A 212 9.33 -13.29 -19.52
CA GLY A 212 9.66 -14.32 -20.52
C GLY A 212 10.34 -13.69 -21.76
N PRO A 213 11.11 -14.46 -22.54
CA PRO A 213 11.92 -13.93 -23.65
C PRO A 213 11.06 -13.29 -24.75
N ALA A 214 11.50 -12.10 -25.17
CA ALA A 214 10.75 -11.13 -25.95
C ALA A 214 10.48 -11.58 -27.40
N SER A 215 9.24 -11.94 -27.68
CA SER A 215 8.64 -11.73 -29.00
C SER A 215 8.35 -10.24 -29.16
N ALA A 216 8.76 -9.64 -30.28
CA ALA A 216 8.43 -8.26 -30.63
C ALA A 216 6.92 -8.14 -30.86
N THR A 217 6.16 -7.99 -29.78
CA THR A 217 4.72 -7.75 -29.84
C THR A 217 4.54 -6.32 -30.32
N SER A 218 4.04 -6.16 -31.55
CA SER A 218 3.55 -4.87 -32.04
C SER A 218 2.48 -4.39 -31.07
N VAL A 219 2.82 -3.46 -30.17
CA VAL A 219 1.86 -2.89 -29.25
C VAL A 219 0.85 -2.13 -30.11
N ALA A 220 -0.40 -2.61 -30.11
CA ALA A 220 -1.47 -1.93 -30.81
C ALA A 220 -1.54 -0.48 -30.29
N PRO A 221 -1.54 0.54 -31.18
CA PRO A 221 -1.56 1.93 -30.76
C PRO A 221 -2.76 2.18 -29.85
N ALA A 222 -2.53 2.86 -28.73
CA ALA A 222 -3.56 3.13 -27.75
C ALA A 222 -4.69 3.96 -28.39
N THR A 223 -5.93 3.54 -28.19
CA THR A 223 -7.10 4.28 -28.67
C THR A 223 -7.17 5.65 -27.98
N PRO A 224 -7.26 6.78 -28.71
CA PRO A 224 -7.34 8.10 -28.09
C PRO A 224 -8.60 8.23 -27.22
N ALA A 225 -8.46 8.81 -26.02
CA ALA A 225 -9.60 9.17 -25.18
C ALA A 225 -10.42 10.30 -25.82
N SER A 226 -11.72 10.37 -25.53
CA SER A 226 -12.64 11.38 -26.11
C SER A 226 -12.16 12.82 -25.92
N GLY A 227 -11.63 13.17 -24.75
CA GLY A 227 -11.09 14.51 -24.49
C GLY A 227 -9.89 14.88 -25.37
N ALA A 228 -9.06 13.91 -25.75
CA ALA A 228 -7.94 14.16 -26.66
C ALA A 228 -8.43 14.41 -28.10
N ILE A 229 -9.49 13.72 -28.51
CA ILE A 229 -10.16 13.93 -29.80
C ILE A 229 -10.78 15.32 -29.86
N ASP A 230 -11.48 15.74 -28.81
CA ASP A 230 -12.11 17.07 -28.75
C ASP A 230 -11.06 18.19 -28.75
N PHE A 231 -9.96 17.99 -28.03
CA PHE A 231 -8.84 18.92 -28.02
C PHE A 231 -8.17 19.05 -29.40
N LEU A 232 -8.01 17.93 -30.12
CA LEU A 232 -7.47 17.94 -31.48
C LEU A 232 -8.40 18.64 -32.47
N ARG A 233 -9.72 18.47 -32.33
CA ARG A 233 -10.71 19.16 -33.18
C ARG A 233 -10.69 20.67 -32.97
N GLN A 234 -10.43 21.13 -31.75
CA GLN A 234 -10.28 22.56 -31.44
C GLN A 234 -8.92 23.12 -31.88
N ASN A 235 -7.88 22.28 -31.96
CA ASN A 235 -6.49 22.68 -32.23
C ASN A 235 -5.88 21.80 -33.34
N PRO A 236 -6.29 21.98 -34.61
CA PRO A 236 -5.83 21.13 -35.71
C PRO A 236 -4.33 21.26 -36.03
N ASN A 237 -3.67 22.33 -35.55
CA ASN A 237 -2.22 22.51 -35.67
C ASN A 237 -1.41 21.54 -34.79
N LEU A 238 -2.03 20.85 -33.83
CA LEU A 238 -1.38 19.86 -32.97
C LEU A 238 -1.41 18.43 -33.56
N ALA A 239 -1.80 18.27 -34.82
CA ALA A 239 -1.91 16.97 -35.47
C ALA A 239 -0.61 16.15 -35.42
N ALA A 240 0.55 16.79 -35.57
CA ALA A 240 1.85 16.10 -35.51
C ALA A 240 2.16 15.54 -34.11
N GLU A 241 1.85 16.29 -33.06
CA GLU A 241 2.05 15.84 -31.67
C GLU A 241 1.05 14.74 -31.30
N PHE A 242 -0.17 14.83 -31.82
CA PHE A 242 -1.17 13.78 -31.65
C PHE A 242 -0.74 12.48 -32.34
N ASP A 243 -0.21 12.55 -33.56
CA ASP A 243 0.33 11.40 -34.29
C ASP A 243 1.57 10.79 -33.61
N GLN A 244 2.41 11.58 -32.96
CA GLN A 244 3.52 11.05 -32.16
C GLN A 244 3.01 10.22 -30.97
N LYS A 245 1.88 10.60 -30.37
CA LYS A 245 1.33 9.93 -29.18
C LYS A 245 0.45 8.73 -29.52
N TYR A 246 -0.33 8.81 -30.59
CA TYR A 246 -1.37 7.82 -30.93
C TYR A 246 -1.08 7.05 -32.23
N GLY A 247 0.04 7.35 -32.89
CA GLY A 247 0.49 6.71 -34.12
C GLY A 247 0.27 7.58 -35.36
N ALA A 248 1.17 7.45 -36.33
CA ALA A 248 1.13 8.21 -37.58
C ALA A 248 -0.21 8.04 -38.31
N GLY A 249 -0.85 9.15 -38.66
CA GLY A 249 -2.15 9.18 -39.34
C GLY A 249 -3.36 9.02 -38.42
N SER A 250 -3.19 8.98 -37.10
CA SER A 250 -4.30 8.96 -36.14
C SER A 250 -5.07 10.28 -36.13
N ALA A 251 -4.37 11.42 -36.20
CA ALA A 251 -4.96 12.75 -36.28
C ALA A 251 -5.79 12.93 -37.55
N ALA A 252 -5.28 12.43 -38.69
CA ALA A 252 -5.99 12.47 -39.96
C ALA A 252 -7.33 11.71 -39.88
N ARG A 253 -7.36 10.52 -39.24
CA ARG A 253 -8.62 9.76 -39.05
C ARG A 253 -9.63 10.52 -38.20
N VAL A 254 -9.18 11.21 -37.16
CA VAL A 254 -10.05 11.95 -36.23
C VAL A 254 -10.58 13.25 -36.85
N LEU A 255 -9.77 13.94 -37.65
CA LEU A 255 -10.13 15.18 -38.33
C LEU A 255 -10.91 14.96 -39.64
N GLY A 256 -11.27 13.71 -39.96
CA GLY A 256 -12.05 13.38 -41.16
C GLY A 256 -11.23 13.37 -42.46
N GLY A 257 -9.89 13.29 -42.36
CA GLY A 257 -9.03 13.06 -43.51
C GLY A 257 -9.24 11.66 -44.11
N PRO A 258 -9.08 11.50 -45.43
CA PRO A 258 -9.19 10.20 -46.08
C PRO A 258 -8.18 9.24 -45.45
N ALA A 259 -8.65 8.10 -44.94
CA ALA A 259 -7.78 7.10 -44.35
C ALA A 259 -6.69 6.70 -45.37
N PRO A 260 -5.39 6.67 -44.97
CA PRO A 260 -4.33 6.22 -45.87
C PRO A 260 -4.67 4.82 -46.35
N GLY A 261 -4.78 4.68 -47.67
CA GLY A 261 -5.47 3.59 -48.35
C GLY A 261 -5.07 2.22 -47.83
N ALA A 262 -6.10 1.38 -47.62
CA ALA A 262 -5.89 -0.05 -47.47
C ALA A 262 -5.02 -0.56 -48.65
N PRO A 263 -4.05 -1.45 -48.41
CA PRO A 263 -3.20 -1.97 -49.47
C PRO A 263 -4.10 -2.56 -50.57
N ALA A 264 -3.88 -2.13 -51.81
CA ALA A 264 -4.64 -2.58 -52.96
C ALA A 264 -4.50 -4.11 -53.07
N THR A 265 -5.61 -4.83 -52.91
CA THR A 265 -5.67 -6.26 -53.18
C THR A 265 -5.39 -6.44 -54.67
N PHE A 266 -4.21 -6.94 -55.02
CA PHE A 266 -3.89 -7.33 -56.39
C PHE A 266 -4.77 -8.53 -56.78
N PRO A 267 -5.38 -8.53 -57.99
CA PRO A 267 -6.17 -9.65 -58.50
C PRO A 267 -5.31 -10.89 -58.82
#